data_AF-A0A813EIX5-F1
#
_entry.id   AF-A0A813EIX5-F1
#
_cell.length_a   1.000
_cell.length_b   1.000
_cell.length_c   1.000
_cell.angle_alpha   90.00
_cell.angle_beta   90.00
_cell.angle_gamma   90.00
#
_symmetry.space_group_name_H-M   'P 1'
#
loop_
_entity.id
_entity.type
_entity.pdbx_description
1 polymer ?
#
loop_
_entity_poly.entity_id
_entity_poly.type
_entity_poly.pdbx_seq_one_letter_code
_entity_poly.pdbx_strand_id
1 'polypeptide(L)'
;MTDAAAEAERMMPSCRMLERGLLRSLASGLSAEEALLRMPRQGLMLYVKSAQSLLFNEVLSFRLREFGPDPVAADLALAADRKVASSADEQAAAGALGAGPRELPLPGSCITYPKHLKEAYEEAAKRKLGLPLEAFHCKLPPRLTLRGVYREADFPGGLFLASSSSRRSDWPRSLARRV
;
A
#
# COMPACT_ATOMS: atom_id res chain seq x y z
N MET A 1 18.83 -8.46 -28.56
CA MET A 1 17.81 -7.77 -27.74
C MET A 1 17.65 -6.29 -28.11
N THR A 2 18.71 -5.60 -28.55
CA THR A 2 18.69 -4.17 -28.91
C THR A 2 17.76 -3.86 -30.08
N ASP A 3 17.77 -4.68 -31.13
CA ASP A 3 16.97 -4.42 -32.35
C ASP A 3 15.47 -4.51 -32.10
N ALA A 4 15.03 -5.50 -31.32
CA ALA A 4 13.62 -5.66 -30.94
C ALA A 4 13.12 -4.49 -30.07
N ALA A 5 13.95 -3.98 -29.17
CA ALA A 5 13.61 -2.82 -28.34
C ALA A 5 13.49 -1.53 -29.17
N ALA A 6 14.36 -1.36 -30.16
CA ALA A 6 14.32 -0.22 -31.08
C ALA A 6 13.08 -0.24 -31.99
N GLU A 7 12.71 -1.42 -32.49
CA GLU A 7 11.49 -1.61 -33.28
C GLU A 7 10.24 -1.30 -32.45
N ALA A 8 10.17 -1.83 -31.22
CA ALA A 8 9.05 -1.56 -30.31
C ALA A 8 8.93 -0.06 -29.96
N GLU A 9 10.04 0.67 -29.81
CA GLU A 9 10.01 2.11 -29.54
C GLU A 9 9.40 2.91 -30.70
N ARG A 10 9.66 2.49 -31.95
CA ARG A 10 9.12 3.11 -33.16
C ARG A 10 7.63 2.87 -33.32
N MET A 11 7.15 1.67 -32.96
CA MET A 11 5.73 1.32 -33.03
C MET A 11 4.89 1.94 -31.90
N MET A 12 5.52 2.32 -30.79
CA MET A 12 4.81 2.75 -29.59
C MET A 12 4.24 4.17 -29.71
N PRO A 13 2.97 4.41 -29.29
CA PRO A 13 2.36 5.74 -29.31
C PRO A 13 3.15 6.77 -28.48
N SER A 14 3.16 8.02 -28.96
CA SER A 14 3.97 9.09 -28.36
C SER A 14 3.59 9.45 -26.91
N CYS A 15 2.37 9.16 -26.48
CA CYS A 15 1.87 9.41 -25.12
C CYS A 15 2.45 8.46 -24.05
N ARG A 16 3.08 7.33 -24.44
CA ARG A 16 3.64 6.33 -23.52
C ARG A 16 5.08 6.65 -23.14
N MET A 17 5.29 7.81 -22.49
CA MET A 17 6.62 8.35 -22.27
C MET A 17 7.51 7.46 -21.39
N LEU A 18 6.94 6.77 -20.39
CA LEU A 18 7.69 5.90 -19.49
C LEU A 18 8.19 4.65 -20.23
N GLU A 19 7.28 3.99 -20.92
CA GLU A 19 7.54 2.75 -21.66
C GLU A 19 8.48 3.02 -22.84
N ARG A 20 8.28 4.12 -23.57
CA ARG A 20 9.21 4.56 -24.64
C ARG A 20 10.59 4.89 -24.09
N GLY A 21 10.67 5.57 -22.94
CA GLY A 21 11.95 5.89 -22.29
C GLY A 21 12.72 4.63 -21.86
N LEU A 22 12.01 3.63 -21.36
CA LEU A 22 12.58 2.33 -21.02
C LEU A 22 13.09 1.59 -22.26
N LEU A 23 12.26 1.48 -23.31
CA LEU A 23 12.64 0.84 -24.57
C LEU A 23 13.83 1.52 -25.23
N ARG A 24 13.88 2.85 -25.21
CA ARG A 24 15.03 3.61 -25.72
C ARG A 24 16.31 3.31 -24.94
N SER A 25 16.20 3.18 -23.61
CA SER A 25 17.35 2.83 -22.76
C SER A 25 17.85 1.40 -23.04
N LEU A 26 16.94 0.44 -23.22
CA LEU A 26 17.28 -0.93 -23.62
C LEU A 26 17.87 -1.00 -25.03
N ALA A 27 17.31 -0.25 -25.98
CA ALA A 27 17.83 -0.16 -27.35
C ALA A 27 19.25 0.44 -27.39
N SER A 28 19.59 1.32 -26.44
CA SER A 28 20.94 1.86 -26.28
C SER A 28 21.97 0.86 -25.70
N GLY A 29 21.56 -0.39 -25.44
CA GLY A 29 22.45 -1.45 -24.97
C GLY A 29 22.60 -1.54 -23.45
N LEU A 30 21.79 -0.79 -22.68
CA LEU A 30 21.78 -0.92 -21.23
C LEU A 30 21.18 -2.24 -20.77
N SER A 31 21.61 -2.69 -19.59
CA SER A 31 20.92 -3.75 -18.87
C SER A 31 19.52 -3.31 -18.42
N ALA A 32 18.65 -4.27 -18.13
CA ALA A 32 17.29 -3.99 -17.65
C ALA A 32 17.29 -3.18 -16.34
N GLU A 33 18.24 -3.46 -15.44
CA GLU A 33 18.38 -2.73 -14.18
C GLU A 33 18.78 -1.28 -14.42
N GLU A 34 19.80 -1.02 -15.23
CA GLU A 34 20.25 0.34 -15.56
C GLU A 34 19.17 1.14 -16.30
N ALA A 35 18.43 0.48 -17.20
CA ALA A 35 17.32 1.09 -17.93
C ALA A 35 16.18 1.49 -16.98
N LEU A 36 15.85 0.66 -15.98
CA LEU A 36 14.88 1.00 -14.93
C LEU A 36 15.38 2.17 -14.08
N LEU A 37 16.66 2.19 -13.69
CA LEU A 37 17.24 3.28 -12.89
C LEU A 37 17.31 4.63 -13.63
N ARG A 38 17.27 4.62 -14.97
CA ARG A 38 17.12 5.84 -15.78
C ARG A 38 15.70 6.41 -15.79
N MET A 39 14.68 5.65 -15.38
CA MET A 39 13.31 6.15 -15.35
C MET A 39 13.12 7.25 -14.29
N PRO A 40 12.16 8.17 -14.48
CA PRO A 40 11.81 9.15 -13.46
C PRO A 40 11.41 8.46 -12.15
N ARG A 41 11.94 8.95 -11.04
CA ARG A 41 11.67 8.42 -9.69
C ARG A 41 10.17 8.25 -9.41
N GLN A 42 9.34 9.20 -9.85
CA GLN A 42 7.89 9.18 -9.66
C GLN A 42 7.23 7.97 -10.34
N GLY A 43 7.69 7.62 -11.54
CA GLY A 43 7.21 6.44 -12.28
C GLY A 43 7.62 5.14 -11.58
N LEU A 44 8.86 5.03 -11.12
CA LEU A 44 9.30 3.88 -10.34
C LEU A 44 8.53 3.73 -9.02
N MET A 45 8.31 4.85 -8.32
CA MET A 45 7.56 4.88 -7.06
C MET A 45 6.10 4.46 -7.24
N LEU A 46 5.49 4.71 -8.41
CA LEU A 46 4.15 4.24 -8.71
C LEU A 46 4.04 2.72 -8.60
N TYR A 47 4.97 1.98 -9.22
CA TYR A 47 4.98 0.51 -9.15
C TYR A 47 5.17 0.00 -7.73
N VAL A 48 6.10 0.59 -7.01
CA VAL A 48 6.38 0.21 -5.62
C VAL A 48 5.16 0.46 -4.71
N LYS A 49 4.52 1.64 -4.83
CA LYS A 49 3.30 1.96 -4.09
C LYS A 49 2.11 1.09 -4.50
N SER A 50 2.06 0.67 -5.76
CA SER A 50 1.02 -0.25 -6.25
C SER A 50 1.16 -1.62 -5.59
N ALA A 51 2.39 -2.11 -5.40
CA ALA A 51 2.67 -3.34 -4.67
C ALA A 51 2.25 -3.23 -3.19
N GLN A 52 2.57 -2.12 -2.52
CA GLN A 52 2.10 -1.85 -1.15
C GLN A 52 0.57 -1.88 -1.06
N SER A 53 -0.11 -1.26 -2.02
CA SER A 53 -1.57 -1.19 -2.07
C SER A 53 -2.21 -2.55 -2.33
N LEU A 54 -1.59 -3.38 -3.18
CA LEU A 54 -2.03 -4.74 -3.44
C LEU A 54 -2.01 -5.59 -2.17
N LEU A 55 -0.91 -5.53 -1.41
CA LEU A 55 -0.79 -6.27 -0.14
C LEU A 55 -1.76 -5.75 0.91
N PHE A 56 -1.89 -4.43 1.04
CA PHE A 56 -2.86 -3.81 1.94
C PHE A 56 -4.29 -4.27 1.63
N ASN A 57 -4.72 -4.26 0.37
CA ASN A 57 -6.07 -4.67 -0.01
C ASN A 57 -6.32 -6.15 0.30
N GLU A 58 -5.32 -7.01 0.09
CA GLU A 58 -5.43 -8.43 0.38
C GLU A 58 -5.57 -8.68 1.89
N VAL A 59 -4.72 -8.06 2.71
CA VAL A 59 -4.78 -8.21 4.17
C VAL A 59 -6.02 -7.56 4.75
N LEU A 60 -6.47 -6.43 4.21
CA LEU A 60 -7.74 -5.82 4.56
C LEU A 60 -8.91 -6.77 4.29
N SER A 61 -8.91 -7.42 3.11
CA SER A 61 -9.95 -8.38 2.74
C SER A 61 -9.91 -9.64 3.62
N PHE A 62 -8.72 -10.08 4.03
CA PHE A 62 -8.56 -11.16 5.01
C PHE A 62 -9.11 -10.75 6.38
N ARG A 63 -8.68 -9.60 6.90
CA ARG A 63 -9.12 -9.06 8.19
C ARG A 63 -10.63 -8.86 8.26
N LEU A 64 -11.25 -8.40 7.17
CA LEU A 64 -12.70 -8.24 7.08
C LEU A 64 -13.44 -9.58 7.13
N ARG A 65 -12.91 -10.64 6.52
CA ARG A 65 -13.53 -11.97 6.51
C ARG A 65 -13.42 -12.67 7.86
N GLU A 66 -12.25 -12.60 8.48
CA GLU A 66 -11.97 -13.34 9.73
C GLU A 66 -12.54 -12.65 10.97
N PHE A 67 -12.43 -11.32 11.04
CA PHE A 67 -12.71 -10.56 12.27
C PHE A 67 -13.85 -9.55 12.13
N GLY A 68 -14.45 -9.43 10.93
CA GLY A 68 -15.57 -8.52 10.67
C GLY A 68 -15.20 -7.03 10.60
N PRO A 69 -16.18 -6.12 10.54
CA PRO A 69 -15.95 -4.68 10.39
C PRO A 69 -15.58 -3.97 11.70
N ASP A 70 -15.73 -4.63 12.85
CA ASP A 70 -15.50 -4.02 14.16
C ASP A 70 -14.01 -4.09 14.55
N PRO A 71 -13.49 -3.07 15.26
CA PRO A 71 -12.10 -3.06 15.69
C PRO A 71 -11.86 -4.14 16.76
N VAL A 72 -10.80 -4.93 16.58
CA VAL A 72 -10.43 -6.01 17.51
C VAL A 72 -9.41 -5.47 18.52
N ALA A 73 -9.42 -6.00 19.75
CA ALA A 73 -8.52 -5.57 20.82
C ALA A 73 -7.02 -5.53 20.43
N ALA A 74 -6.59 -6.42 19.53
CA ALA A 74 -5.23 -6.46 19.01
C ALA A 74 -4.89 -5.29 18.05
N ASP A 75 -5.89 -4.71 17.36
CA ASP A 75 -5.73 -3.49 16.56
C ASP A 75 -5.59 -2.26 17.48
N LEU A 76 -6.34 -2.26 18.59
CA LEU A 76 -6.28 -1.22 19.63
C LEU A 76 -4.93 -1.18 20.36
N ALA A 77 -4.33 -2.35 20.62
CA ALA A 77 -3.03 -2.48 21.28
C ALA A 77 -1.90 -1.84 20.45
N LEU A 78 -1.91 -2.01 19.12
CA LEU A 78 -0.93 -1.37 18.24
C LEU A 78 -1.05 0.16 18.26
N ALA A 79 -2.27 0.68 18.39
CA ALA A 79 -2.51 2.12 18.55
C ALA A 79 -1.93 2.67 19.85
N ALA A 80 -2.09 1.91 20.94
CA ALA A 80 -1.58 2.27 22.26
C ALA A 80 -0.05 2.28 22.29
N ASP A 81 0.60 1.23 21.77
CA ASP A 81 2.06 1.14 21.66
C ASP A 81 2.63 2.30 20.81
N ARG A 82 1.91 2.71 19.75
CA ARG A 82 2.29 3.88 18.95
C ARG A 82 2.16 5.19 19.72
N LYS A 83 1.09 5.39 20.49
CA LYS A 83 0.91 6.60 21.33
C LYS A 83 2.00 6.71 22.40
N VAL A 84 2.45 5.58 22.95
CA VAL A 84 3.57 5.54 23.90
C VAL A 84 4.91 5.82 23.22
N ALA A 85 5.10 5.38 21.97
CA ALA A 85 6.30 5.69 21.19
C ALA A 85 6.35 7.14 20.67
N SER A 86 5.20 7.81 20.50
CA SER A 86 5.09 9.19 20.01
C SER A 86 4.95 10.25 21.10
N SER A 87 4.84 9.88 22.38
CA SER A 87 4.67 10.83 23.50
C SER A 87 6.00 11.42 23.99
N ALA A 88 6.93 11.72 23.07
CA ALA A 88 8.11 12.52 23.38
C ALA A 88 7.87 14.02 23.17
N ASP A 89 6.84 14.45 22.42
CA ASP A 89 6.42 15.87 22.39
C ASP A 89 4.93 16.02 21.99
N GLU A 90 4.24 16.89 22.72
CA GLU A 90 2.88 17.45 22.54
C GLU A 90 1.64 16.57 22.75
N GLN A 91 1.04 16.74 23.93
CA GLN A 91 -0.36 16.42 24.26
C GLN A 91 -1.29 17.60 23.97
N ALA A 92 -2.43 17.32 23.32
CA ALA A 92 -3.79 17.89 23.54
C ALA A 92 -4.58 17.78 22.21
N ALA A 93 -5.86 17.43 22.11
CA ALA A 93 -6.91 17.02 23.04
C ALA A 93 -8.04 16.39 22.20
N ALA A 94 -8.66 15.31 22.71
CA ALA A 94 -10.10 15.01 22.62
C ALA A 94 -10.33 13.61 23.20
N GLY A 95 -11.12 13.55 24.27
CA GLY A 95 -11.42 12.34 25.02
C GLY A 95 -12.52 11.47 24.41
N ALA A 96 -12.50 10.22 24.89
CA ALA A 96 -13.61 9.30 25.12
C ALA A 96 -14.55 8.85 23.97
N LEU A 97 -14.64 7.51 23.87
CA LEU A 97 -15.76 6.70 23.35
C LEU A 97 -15.95 6.62 21.82
N GLY A 98 -15.29 5.62 21.22
CA GLY A 98 -15.70 5.03 19.94
C GLY A 98 -14.54 4.63 19.03
N ALA A 99 -14.28 3.32 18.93
CA ALA A 99 -13.47 2.66 17.90
C ALA A 99 -11.99 3.09 17.77
N GLY A 100 -11.06 2.38 18.41
CA GLY A 100 -9.64 2.45 18.00
C GLY A 100 -9.37 1.70 16.69
N PRO A 101 -8.13 1.74 16.17
CA PRO A 101 -7.88 2.30 14.86
C PRO A 101 -8.29 1.33 13.77
N ARG A 102 -9.10 1.86 12.87
CA ARG A 102 -9.34 1.35 11.52
C ARG A 102 -8.07 1.43 10.66
N GLU A 103 -6.86 1.41 11.19
CA GLU A 103 -5.65 1.67 10.42
C GLU A 103 -4.85 0.40 10.19
N LEU A 104 -4.60 0.06 8.93
CA LEU A 104 -3.74 -1.05 8.56
C LEU A 104 -2.39 -0.54 8.03
N PRO A 105 -1.29 -1.24 8.34
CA PRO A 105 0.04 -0.85 7.89
C PRO A 105 0.25 -1.06 6.39
N LEU A 106 0.74 -0.04 5.68
CA LEU A 106 1.36 -0.23 4.37
C LEU A 106 2.80 -0.71 4.56
N PRO A 107 3.22 -1.83 3.95
CA PRO A 107 4.55 -2.37 4.13
C PRO A 107 5.68 -1.38 3.83
N GLY A 108 6.66 -1.25 4.72
CA GLY A 108 7.81 -0.35 4.56
C GLY A 108 8.82 -0.46 5.70
N SER A 109 9.94 0.24 5.58
CA SER A 109 11.11 0.11 6.46
C SER A 109 10.91 0.57 7.91
N CYS A 110 9.87 1.35 8.19
CA CYS A 110 9.61 1.94 9.52
C CYS A 110 8.22 1.56 10.04
N ILE A 111 7.74 0.36 9.72
CA ILE A 111 6.38 -0.08 10.06
C ILE A 111 6.39 -1.31 10.97
N THR A 112 5.56 -1.23 12.00
CA THR A 112 5.25 -2.34 12.90
C THR A 112 3.91 -2.94 12.51
N TYR A 113 3.88 -4.26 12.31
CA TYR A 113 2.67 -5.00 11.96
C TYR A 113 1.97 -5.52 13.22
N PRO A 114 0.62 -5.54 13.25
CA PRO A 114 -0.12 -6.25 14.29
C PRO A 114 0.27 -7.73 14.30
N LYS A 115 0.56 -8.30 15.48
CA LYS A 115 1.03 -9.70 15.63
C LYS A 115 0.13 -10.69 14.90
N HIS A 116 -1.18 -10.52 15.04
CA HIS A 116 -2.21 -11.39 14.45
C HIS A 116 -2.39 -11.22 12.93
N LEU A 117 -1.84 -10.17 12.31
CA LEU A 117 -1.89 -9.94 10.86
C LEU A 117 -0.54 -10.12 10.18
N LYS A 118 0.55 -10.28 10.93
CA LYS A 118 1.90 -10.43 10.37
C LYS A 118 1.98 -11.60 9.39
N GLU A 119 1.44 -12.74 9.79
CA GLU A 119 1.38 -13.95 8.95
C GLU A 119 0.60 -13.69 7.65
N ALA A 120 -0.55 -13.01 7.74
CA ALA A 120 -1.34 -12.64 6.56
C ALA A 120 -0.57 -11.72 5.61
N TYR A 121 0.26 -10.79 6.12
CA TYR A 121 1.14 -9.96 5.28
C TYR A 121 2.23 -10.79 4.60
N GLU A 122 2.85 -11.73 5.31
CA GLU A 122 3.89 -12.61 4.76
C GLU A 122 3.33 -13.54 3.68
N GLU A 123 2.16 -14.13 3.92
CA GLU A 123 1.47 -14.96 2.93
C GLU A 123 1.01 -14.14 1.72
N ALA A 124 0.46 -12.94 1.93
CA ALA A 124 0.06 -12.07 0.83
C ALA A 124 1.27 -11.66 -0.04
N ALA A 125 2.41 -11.32 0.59
CA ALA A 125 3.65 -10.97 -0.11
C ALA A 125 4.16 -12.13 -0.97
N LYS A 126 4.24 -13.33 -0.38
CA LYS A 126 4.66 -14.54 -1.09
C LYS A 126 3.71 -14.89 -2.23
N ARG A 127 2.40 -14.89 -1.99
CA ARG A 127 1.41 -15.32 -2.97
C ARG A 127 1.22 -14.33 -4.13
N LYS A 128 1.22 -13.02 -3.85
CA LYS A 128 0.93 -12.00 -4.87
C LYS A 128 2.17 -11.52 -5.61
N LEU A 129 3.31 -11.48 -4.94
CA LEU A 129 4.53 -10.88 -5.49
C LEU A 129 5.68 -11.89 -5.61
N GLY A 130 5.56 -13.08 -5.02
CA GLY A 130 6.67 -14.04 -4.97
C GLY A 130 7.85 -13.54 -4.14
N LEU A 131 7.61 -12.57 -3.24
CA LEU A 131 8.66 -11.90 -2.47
C LEU A 131 8.45 -12.10 -0.96
N PRO A 132 9.55 -12.18 -0.19
CA PRO A 132 9.48 -12.10 1.26
C PRO A 132 9.02 -10.70 1.71
N LEU A 133 8.34 -10.61 2.87
CA LEU A 133 7.84 -9.32 3.39
C LEU A 133 8.99 -8.34 3.68
N GLU A 134 10.14 -8.88 4.05
CA GLU A 134 11.40 -8.20 4.33
C GLU A 134 11.91 -7.39 3.13
N ALA A 135 11.53 -7.76 1.89
CA ALA A 135 11.87 -7.02 0.69
C ALA A 135 11.36 -5.56 0.72
N PHE A 136 10.27 -5.30 1.44
CA PHE A 136 9.72 -3.96 1.65
C PHE A 136 10.43 -3.16 2.76
N HIS A 137 11.22 -3.83 3.60
CA HIS A 137 11.93 -3.20 4.72
C HIS A 137 13.34 -2.78 4.33
N CYS A 138 13.91 -3.41 3.31
CA CYS A 138 15.19 -3.06 2.73
C CYS A 138 15.14 -1.71 2.00
N LYS A 139 16.30 -1.03 1.96
CA LYS A 139 16.47 0.14 1.09
C LYS A 139 16.45 -0.34 -0.36
N LEU A 140 15.44 0.07 -1.12
CA LEU A 140 15.41 -0.16 -2.57
C LEU A 140 16.53 0.66 -3.25
N PRO A 141 16.89 0.31 -4.50
CA PRO A 141 17.95 0.97 -5.27
C PRO A 141 17.86 2.51 -5.20
N PRO A 142 19.01 3.21 -5.31
CA PRO A 142 19.16 4.58 -4.84
C PRO A 142 18.05 5.46 -5.40
N ARG A 143 17.39 6.21 -4.49
CA ARG A 143 16.24 7.13 -4.70
C ARG A 143 14.85 6.53 -4.45
N LEU A 144 14.71 5.24 -4.19
CA LEU A 144 13.44 4.63 -3.79
C LEU A 144 13.47 4.28 -2.30
N THR A 145 12.92 5.14 -1.46
CA THR A 145 12.77 4.87 -0.02
C THR A 145 11.31 4.71 0.33
N LEU A 146 10.97 3.59 0.96
CA LEU A 146 9.64 3.30 1.47
C LEU A 146 9.69 3.29 2.99
N ARG A 147 9.32 4.39 3.64
CA ARG A 147 9.16 4.40 5.10
C ARG A 147 8.00 3.50 5.55
N GLY A 148 7.00 3.33 4.68
CA GLY A 148 5.71 2.74 5.06
C GLY A 148 4.85 3.74 5.83
N VAL A 149 3.53 3.57 5.78
CA VAL A 149 2.54 4.49 6.35
C VAL A 149 1.35 3.68 6.87
N TYR A 150 0.68 4.13 7.93
CA TYR A 150 -0.60 3.54 8.34
C TYR A 150 -1.73 4.16 7.53
N ARG A 151 -2.56 3.33 6.91
CA ARG A 151 -3.68 3.76 6.08
C ARG A 151 -5.00 3.35 6.73
N GLU A 152 -5.93 4.30 6.80
CA GLU A 152 -7.29 4.03 7.23
C GLU A 152 -7.99 3.05 6.28
N ALA A 153 -8.62 2.06 6.90
CA ALA A 153 -9.44 1.01 6.35
C ALA A 153 -10.88 1.31 6.78
N ASP A 154 -11.59 2.07 5.95
CA ASP A 154 -13.00 2.32 6.20
C ASP A 154 -13.82 1.05 6.00
N PHE A 155 -14.32 0.50 7.11
CA PHE A 155 -15.21 -0.65 7.10
C PHE A 155 -16.65 -0.19 6.87
N PRO A 156 -17.32 -0.62 5.78
CA PRO A 156 -18.74 -0.36 5.59
C PRO A 156 -19.53 -1.25 6.57
N GLY A 157 -19.90 -0.71 7.74
CA GLY A 157 -20.71 -1.47 8.71
C GLY A 157 -20.59 -1.06 10.17
N GLY A 158 -19.61 -0.23 10.54
CA GLY A 158 -19.59 0.33 11.89
C GLY A 158 -20.86 1.12 12.15
N LEU A 159 -21.68 0.66 13.10
CA LEU A 159 -22.88 1.34 13.59
C LEU A 159 -22.60 2.83 13.79
N PHE A 160 -23.03 3.63 12.82
CA PHE A 160 -22.96 5.08 12.86
C PHE A 160 -24.14 5.58 13.69
N LEU A 161 -24.04 5.46 15.01
CA LEU A 161 -24.78 6.32 15.92
C LEU A 161 -23.88 7.49 16.27
N ALA A 162 -23.76 8.44 15.33
CA ALA A 162 -23.50 9.82 15.69
C ALA A 162 -24.05 10.74 14.60
N SER A 163 -24.96 11.57 15.08
CA SER A 163 -25.64 12.68 14.46
C SER A 163 -24.75 13.67 13.71
N SER A 164 -25.42 14.44 12.86
CA SER A 164 -25.00 15.68 12.19
C SER A 164 -24.24 15.54 10.86
N SER A 165 -25.07 15.48 9.80
CA SER A 165 -24.98 16.33 8.60
C SER A 165 -23.59 16.72 8.10
N SER A 166 -23.11 16.01 7.06
CA SER A 166 -22.71 16.64 5.79
C SER A 166 -21.88 15.65 4.96
N ARG A 167 -22.40 15.34 3.76
CA ARG A 167 -21.72 14.74 2.59
C ARG A 167 -21.35 13.25 2.69
N ARG A 168 -22.37 12.40 2.56
CA ARG A 168 -22.21 11.11 1.89
C ARG A 168 -22.20 11.38 0.39
N SER A 169 -21.06 11.18 -0.28
CA SER A 169 -21.08 10.85 -1.71
C SER A 169 -21.42 9.36 -1.81
N ASP A 170 -22.60 9.08 -2.33
CA ASP A 170 -23.16 7.75 -2.51
C ASP A 170 -22.19 6.84 -3.28
N TRP A 171 -21.76 5.76 -2.62
CA TRP A 171 -21.15 4.63 -3.30
C TRP A 171 -22.27 3.74 -3.87
N PRO A 172 -22.25 3.37 -5.17
CA PRO A 172 -23.32 2.60 -5.76
C PRO A 172 -23.38 1.17 -5.18
N ARG A 173 -24.54 0.81 -4.65
CA ARG A 173 -24.88 -0.49 -4.03
C ARG A 173 -24.88 -1.69 -5.00
N SER A 174 -24.33 -1.55 -6.21
CA SER A 174 -24.48 -2.54 -7.28
C SER A 174 -23.50 -3.72 -7.24
N LEU A 175 -22.50 -3.73 -6.35
CA LEU A 175 -21.47 -4.78 -6.31
C LEU A 175 -21.68 -5.89 -5.28
N ALA A 176 -22.78 -5.88 -4.52
CA ALA A 176 -23.05 -6.89 -3.48
C ALA A 176 -23.86 -8.12 -3.96
N ARG A 177 -23.94 -8.42 -5.27
CA ARG A 177 -24.62 -9.64 -5.75
C ARG A 177 -23.92 -10.30 -6.93
N ARG A 178 -23.21 -11.39 -6.61
CA ARG A 178 -22.99 -12.67 -7.35
C ARG A 178 -21.81 -13.35 -6.65
N VAL A 179 -22.04 -14.32 -5.75
CA VAL A 179 -22.19 -15.77 -6.05
C VAL A 179 -21.29 -16.22 -7.19
#